data_AF-A0A3M1M0W3-F1
#
_entry.id   AF-A0A3M1M0W3-F1
#
_cell.length_a   1.000
_cell.length_b   1.000
_cell.length_c   1.000
_cell.angle_alpha   90.00
_cell.angle_beta   90.00
_cell.angle_gamma   90.00
#
_symmetry.space_group_name_H-M   'P 1'
#
loop_
_entity.id
_entity.type
_entity.pdbx_description
1 polymer ?
#
loop_
_entity_poly.entity_id
_entity_poly.type
_entity_poly.pdbx_seq_one_letter_code
_entity_poly.pdbx_strand_id
1 'polypeptide(L)'
;MLRNRKVHQRVLYALLVLALVLSAYPVAFAQGPIRTDPQAARAKIHPNLLADIEAALKGKPVMRTLAGQEVTPAKGEEGLPFVAQIVAGTDLGAYADRWFVRPFVGPLGTTVAIGFAKPNALLKMATLPGVIFMQRPESLAEPPPPVDPDLEEMLNAAIEPRIRTDPEASPGPAPEGWYHTTAAIHGSQEAWAKGYTGAGVRYMANDSGADYCHPDLFGTWAYIEDPASPYYGLPEMFDSYSSYVAAVDYYLGTNYIANGFADYADTSTVVSGPTATYKPIGANEAHTYTLPGTSKSGEYHIGSHPDKALAEVADLLSGAFGDGTAVAGERAAVLVVDETTAGVYDTVYVDLNYNFDFTDDTPARLTRDFTYQEAACLDYDDDGLNDISGGLVYFISDGTTPVPTLDWYWGIPGTAYGNGDLVAFHVQDFTEPGGDHGQGVTSVAVGQGVVRGSVYWGPSGPPQAEGKGLVVGPGKEVASVQNGNFYVSPFIEDPYIYAGLGYDGIPGTGDDIQIVSNSWGFSGTDNDGFDYYSRLIDAINRAYAPYTALLFSTGNGAPGYGTVAPPSPPSSIGVGASTLYGSIGIFE
;
A
#
# COMPACT_ATOMS: atom_id res chain seq x y z
N MET A 1 -1.52 -50.39 55.44
CA MET A 1 -1.16 -49.86 54.10
C MET A 1 -1.98 -48.67 53.60
N LEU A 2 -3.12 -48.28 54.21
CA LEU A 2 -3.88 -47.08 53.75
C LEU A 2 -3.44 -45.73 54.35
N ARG A 3 -2.60 -45.71 55.39
CA ARG A 3 -2.17 -44.46 56.06
C ARG A 3 -1.03 -43.73 55.32
N ASN A 4 -0.18 -44.46 54.59
CA ASN A 4 0.95 -43.88 53.84
C ASN A 4 0.57 -43.30 52.47
N ARG A 5 -0.55 -43.72 51.86
CA ARG A 5 -1.02 -43.15 50.58
C ARG A 5 -1.50 -41.70 50.70
N LYS A 6 -2.16 -41.34 51.80
CA LYS A 6 -2.65 -39.96 52.04
C LYS A 6 -1.52 -38.97 52.31
N VAL A 7 -0.40 -39.42 52.87
CA VAL A 7 0.77 -38.55 53.11
C VAL A 7 1.50 -38.30 51.79
N HIS A 8 1.68 -39.32 50.95
CA HIS A 8 2.29 -39.14 49.62
C HIS A 8 1.43 -38.30 48.68
N GLN A 9 0.10 -38.45 48.67
CA GLN A 9 -0.78 -37.57 47.87
C GLN A 9 -0.74 -36.11 48.32
N ARG A 10 -0.62 -35.83 49.62
CA ARG A 10 -0.51 -34.46 50.14
C ARG A 10 0.83 -33.80 49.81
N VAL A 11 1.91 -34.57 49.83
CA VAL A 11 3.24 -34.09 49.42
C VAL A 11 3.27 -33.84 47.90
N LEU A 12 2.65 -34.71 47.10
CA LEU A 12 2.58 -34.53 45.65
C LEU A 12 1.73 -33.31 45.27
N TYR A 13 0.59 -33.09 45.94
CA TYR A 13 -0.24 -31.90 45.75
C TYR A 13 0.47 -30.62 46.20
N ALA A 14 1.21 -30.66 47.33
CA ALA A 14 1.99 -29.52 47.78
C ALA A 14 3.12 -29.17 46.81
N LEU A 15 3.78 -30.17 46.22
CA LEU A 15 4.82 -29.95 45.20
C LEU A 15 4.24 -29.44 43.86
N LEU A 16 3.06 -29.89 43.46
CA LEU A 16 2.36 -29.39 42.27
C LEU A 16 1.88 -27.95 42.44
N VAL A 17 1.36 -27.60 43.61
CA VAL A 17 0.98 -26.21 43.93
C VAL A 17 2.22 -25.33 44.03
N LEU A 18 3.32 -25.82 44.58
CA LEU A 18 4.59 -25.07 44.62
C LEU A 18 5.19 -24.88 43.23
N ALA A 19 5.07 -25.87 42.33
CA ALA A 19 5.49 -25.76 40.93
C ALA A 19 4.63 -24.77 40.13
N LEU A 20 3.31 -24.74 40.37
CA LEU A 20 2.38 -23.77 39.76
C LEU A 20 2.60 -22.34 40.29
N VAL A 21 2.94 -22.20 41.58
CA VAL A 21 3.29 -20.89 42.17
C VAL A 21 4.66 -20.42 41.67
N LEU A 22 5.62 -21.33 41.44
CA LEU A 22 6.93 -20.98 40.88
C LEU A 22 6.90 -20.72 39.36
N SER A 23 5.90 -21.22 38.62
CA SER A 23 5.68 -20.86 37.20
C SER A 23 4.87 -19.57 37.00
N ALA A 24 4.22 -19.07 38.06
CA ALA A 24 3.38 -17.86 38.02
C ALA A 24 4.08 -16.59 38.55
N TYR A 25 5.34 -16.68 38.96
CA TYR A 25 6.16 -15.51 39.27
C TYR A 25 7.29 -15.40 38.24
N PRO A 26 7.38 -14.31 37.46
CA PRO A 26 8.65 -13.98 36.85
C PRO A 26 9.62 -13.76 38.02
N VAL A 27 10.61 -14.64 38.15
CA VAL A 27 11.79 -14.33 38.96
C VAL A 27 12.46 -13.18 38.22
N ALA A 28 12.07 -11.96 38.57
CA ALA A 28 12.80 -10.77 38.25
C ALA A 28 14.14 -10.90 38.95
N PHE A 29 15.12 -11.48 38.26
CA PHE A 29 16.50 -11.11 38.52
C PHE A 29 16.55 -9.61 38.30
N ALA A 30 16.62 -8.85 39.39
CA ALA A 30 17.01 -7.47 39.37
C ALA A 30 18.47 -7.41 38.88
N GLN A 31 18.67 -7.60 37.57
CA GLN A 31 19.77 -6.96 36.89
C GLN A 31 19.50 -5.46 37.07
N GLY A 32 20.35 -4.78 37.85
CA GLY A 32 20.39 -3.32 37.80
C GLY A 32 20.45 -2.88 36.34
N PRO A 33 19.95 -1.69 35.99
CA PRO A 33 19.73 -1.30 34.59
C PRO A 33 21.02 -1.56 33.82
N ILE A 34 20.98 -2.57 32.94
CA ILE A 34 22.05 -2.77 31.97
C ILE A 34 22.02 -1.50 31.15
N ARG A 35 22.94 -0.57 31.47
CA ARG A 35 23.24 0.52 30.54
C ARG A 35 23.72 -0.19 29.29
N THR A 36 22.88 -0.24 28.27
CA THR A 36 23.32 -0.58 26.93
C THR A 36 24.55 0.26 26.64
N ASP A 37 25.64 -0.41 26.28
CA ASP A 37 26.85 0.24 25.78
C ASP A 37 26.45 1.35 24.78
N PRO A 38 26.98 2.58 24.89
CA PRO A 38 26.69 3.64 23.93
C PRO A 38 26.82 3.22 22.46
N GLN A 39 27.74 2.31 22.12
CA GLN A 39 27.83 1.74 20.77
C GLN A 39 26.61 0.87 20.42
N ALA A 40 26.21 -0.02 21.34
CA ALA A 40 25.03 -0.86 21.17
C ALA A 40 23.72 -0.05 21.12
N ALA A 41 23.60 1.04 21.89
CA ALA A 41 22.46 1.94 21.82
C ALA A 41 22.42 2.68 20.47
N ARG A 42 23.57 3.20 20.01
CA ARG A 42 23.66 3.89 18.72
C ARG A 42 23.34 2.98 17.53
N ALA A 43 23.66 1.68 17.61
CA ALA A 43 23.34 0.70 16.58
C ALA A 43 21.84 0.46 16.37
N LYS A 44 20.98 0.87 17.33
CA LYS A 44 19.52 0.82 17.19
C LYS A 44 18.96 1.97 16.34
N ILE A 45 19.75 3.00 16.08
CA ILE A 45 19.33 4.16 15.29
C ILE A 45 19.81 3.94 13.86
N HIS A 46 18.87 3.89 12.93
CA HIS A 46 19.15 3.78 11.51
C HIS A 46 20.03 4.96 11.04
N PRO A 47 20.96 4.74 10.09
CA PRO A 47 21.84 5.80 9.59
C PRO A 47 21.12 7.06 9.10
N ASN A 48 19.91 6.90 8.56
CA ASN A 48 19.10 8.02 8.06
C ASN A 48 18.74 9.03 9.18
N LEU A 49 18.20 8.55 10.30
CA LEU A 49 17.84 9.36 11.46
C LEU A 49 19.09 9.84 12.20
N LEU A 50 20.13 9.02 12.26
CA LEU A 50 21.39 9.39 12.88
C LEU A 50 22.04 10.59 12.18
N ALA A 51 21.96 10.66 10.84
CA ALA A 51 22.44 11.81 10.07
C ALA A 51 21.71 13.11 10.46
N ASP A 52 20.38 13.06 10.60
CA ASP A 52 19.57 14.22 11.00
C ASP A 52 19.86 14.64 12.45
N ILE A 53 20.03 13.67 13.36
CA ILE A 53 20.48 13.93 14.75
C ILE A 53 21.82 14.66 14.75
N GLU A 54 22.81 14.17 14.01
CA GLU A 54 24.13 14.81 13.96
C GLU A 54 24.11 16.19 13.32
N ALA A 55 23.32 16.38 12.26
CA ALA A 55 23.16 17.66 11.59
C ALA A 55 22.51 18.69 12.55
N ALA A 56 21.45 18.29 13.27
CA ALA A 56 20.80 19.12 14.27
C ALA A 56 21.74 19.47 15.44
N LEU A 57 22.54 18.53 15.94
CA LEU A 57 23.55 18.79 16.99
C LEU A 57 24.66 19.75 16.53
N LYS A 58 24.95 19.81 15.21
CA LYS A 58 25.87 20.78 14.60
C LYS A 58 25.20 22.13 14.29
N GLY A 59 23.94 22.34 14.68
CA GLY A 59 23.18 23.57 14.43
C GLY A 59 22.67 23.69 12.99
N LYS A 60 22.57 22.57 12.26
CA LYS A 60 22.05 22.49 10.88
C LYS A 60 20.94 21.43 10.79
N PRO A 61 19.82 21.59 11.51
CA PRO A 61 18.75 20.60 11.47
C PRO A 61 18.14 20.50 10.07
N VAL A 62 17.88 19.28 9.62
CA VAL A 62 17.01 19.00 8.48
C VAL A 62 15.64 18.67 9.06
N MET A 63 14.62 19.46 8.73
CA MET A 63 13.28 19.29 9.29
C MET A 63 12.42 18.53 8.29
N ARG A 64 11.66 17.56 8.81
CA ARG A 64 10.76 16.70 8.04
C ARG A 64 9.42 16.57 8.74
N THR A 65 8.36 16.37 7.98
CA THR A 65 7.05 15.96 8.49
C THR A 65 7.07 14.48 8.90
N LEU A 66 6.04 14.05 9.64
CA LEU A 66 5.81 12.62 9.84
C LEU A 66 5.29 11.91 8.57
N ALA A 67 4.91 12.66 7.54
CA ALA A 67 4.65 12.15 6.20
C ALA A 67 5.94 12.05 5.33
N GLY A 68 7.13 12.33 5.88
CA GLY A 68 8.42 12.15 5.19
C GLY A 68 8.88 13.32 4.32
N GLN A 69 8.07 14.37 4.17
CA GLN A 69 8.39 15.56 3.35
C GLN A 69 9.38 16.49 4.06
N GLU A 70 10.40 16.98 3.35
CA GLU A 70 11.28 18.05 3.86
C GLU A 70 10.52 19.37 3.93
N VAL A 71 10.60 20.05 5.08
CA VAL A 71 9.87 21.30 5.30
C VAL A 71 10.77 22.38 5.89
N THR A 72 10.45 23.63 5.57
CA THR A 72 10.99 24.77 6.31
C THR A 72 10.19 24.89 7.61
N PRO A 73 10.83 24.96 8.79
CA PRO A 73 10.13 24.77 10.06
C PRO A 73 8.94 25.73 10.25
N ALA A 74 7.75 25.15 10.41
CA ALA A 74 6.59 25.86 10.93
C ALA A 74 6.64 25.92 12.46
N LYS A 75 5.98 26.93 13.03
CA LYS A 75 5.89 27.14 14.48
C LYS A 75 5.13 25.95 15.11
N GLY A 76 5.81 25.09 15.87
CA GLY A 76 5.18 23.96 16.59
C GLY A 76 5.81 22.57 16.34
N GLU A 77 6.68 22.43 15.35
CA GLU A 77 7.44 21.21 15.05
C GLU A 77 8.83 21.25 15.71
N GLU A 78 8.87 21.34 17.04
CA GLU A 78 10.12 21.42 17.80
C GLU A 78 10.75 20.03 18.04
N GLY A 79 11.23 19.38 16.97
CA GLY A 79 11.90 18.08 17.09
C GLY A 79 12.18 17.41 15.75
N LEU A 80 12.99 16.36 15.78
CA LEU A 80 13.14 15.45 14.64
C LEU A 80 12.03 14.40 14.72
N PRO A 81 11.35 14.10 13.61
CA PRO A 81 10.37 13.02 13.58
C PRO A 81 11.08 11.67 13.72
N PHE A 82 10.41 10.71 14.34
CA PHE A 82 10.90 9.34 14.46
C PHE A 82 9.77 8.32 14.35
N VAL A 83 10.14 7.16 13.84
CA VAL A 83 9.42 5.90 14.00
C VAL A 83 10.33 4.96 14.78
N ALA A 84 9.81 4.35 15.84
CA ALA A 84 10.56 3.46 16.71
C ALA A 84 9.82 2.14 16.93
N GLN A 85 10.46 1.02 16.62
CA GLN A 85 9.97 -0.28 17.04
C GLN A 85 10.35 -0.53 18.50
N ILE A 86 9.35 -0.87 19.31
CA ILE A 86 9.48 -1.01 20.74
C ILE A 86 8.83 -2.31 21.24
N VAL A 87 9.28 -2.79 22.39
CA VAL A 87 8.54 -3.78 23.17
C VAL A 87 7.27 -3.11 23.70
N ALA A 88 6.13 -3.78 23.60
CA ALA A 88 4.85 -3.25 24.08
C ALA A 88 4.95 -2.83 25.57
N GLY A 89 4.43 -1.64 25.88
CA GLY A 89 4.52 -1.04 27.22
C GLY A 89 5.80 -0.25 27.50
N THR A 90 6.72 -0.11 26.55
CA THR A 90 7.87 0.81 26.68
C THR A 90 7.40 2.26 26.68
N ASP A 91 7.68 2.98 27.76
CA ASP A 91 7.31 4.40 27.91
C ASP A 91 8.40 5.33 27.36
N LEU A 92 8.03 6.18 26.40
CA LEU A 92 8.91 7.17 25.77
C LEU A 92 8.60 8.60 26.24
N GLY A 93 7.63 8.80 27.14
CA GLY A 93 7.14 10.12 27.54
C GLY A 93 8.18 11.01 28.22
N ALA A 94 9.25 10.44 28.76
CA ALA A 94 10.38 11.21 29.28
C ALA A 94 11.28 11.82 28.19
N TYR A 95 11.09 11.43 26.92
CA TYR A 95 11.95 11.77 25.78
C TYR A 95 11.21 12.44 24.62
N ALA A 96 9.89 12.21 24.51
CA ALA A 96 9.05 12.77 23.47
C ALA A 96 7.77 13.36 24.10
N ASP A 97 7.44 14.60 23.74
CA ASP A 97 6.25 15.31 24.25
C ASP A 97 5.06 15.22 23.28
N ARG A 98 5.31 14.91 22.01
CA ARG A 98 4.31 14.73 20.94
C ARG A 98 4.55 13.40 20.26
N TRP A 99 3.88 12.36 20.73
CA TRP A 99 4.04 10.99 20.24
C TRP A 99 2.82 10.14 20.60
N PHE A 100 2.69 9.00 19.93
CA PHE A 100 1.71 7.96 20.22
C PHE A 100 2.31 6.57 19.95
N VAL A 101 1.57 5.53 20.33
CA VAL A 101 1.95 4.12 20.11
C VAL A 101 0.82 3.42 19.39
N ARG A 102 1.14 2.64 18.36
CA ARG A 102 0.18 1.78 17.68
C ARG A 102 -0.39 0.75 18.67
N PRO A 103 -1.72 0.67 18.87
CA PRO A 103 -2.30 -0.28 19.83
C PRO A 103 -2.03 -1.75 19.49
N PHE A 104 -1.96 -2.08 18.21
CA PHE A 104 -1.65 -3.43 17.77
C PHE A 104 -0.28 -3.91 18.26
N VAL A 105 -0.24 -5.11 18.83
CA VAL A 105 0.99 -5.75 19.29
C VAL A 105 1.21 -7.01 18.47
N GLY A 106 2.33 -7.02 17.73
CA GLY A 106 2.71 -8.16 16.89
C GLY A 106 3.14 -9.40 17.69
N PRO A 107 3.44 -10.51 17.00
CA PRO A 107 3.62 -11.82 17.63
C PRO A 107 4.91 -11.91 18.45
N LEU A 108 5.85 -10.98 18.23
CA LEU A 108 7.08 -10.84 19.00
C LEU A 108 6.91 -9.97 20.26
N GLY A 109 5.69 -9.54 20.58
CA GLY A 109 5.41 -8.63 21.70
C GLY A 109 5.86 -7.19 21.44
N THR A 110 5.99 -6.82 20.16
CA THR A 110 6.48 -5.52 19.72
C THR A 110 5.38 -4.68 19.07
N THR A 111 5.51 -3.36 19.17
CA THR A 111 4.68 -2.37 18.48
C THR A 111 5.57 -1.21 17.99
N VAL A 112 4.97 -0.21 17.36
CA VAL A 112 5.65 1.00 16.88
C VAL A 112 5.19 2.23 17.66
N ALA A 113 6.15 3.09 17.97
CA ALA A 113 5.94 4.41 18.53
C ALA A 113 6.34 5.45 17.49
N ILE A 114 5.52 6.49 17.35
CA ILE A 114 5.70 7.55 16.36
C ILE A 114 5.63 8.88 17.06
N GLY A 115 6.49 9.83 16.68
CA GLY A 115 6.36 11.20 17.16
C GLY A 115 7.54 12.08 16.83
N PHE A 116 7.68 13.14 17.62
CA PHE A 116 8.78 14.10 17.54
C PHE A 116 9.60 14.09 18.84
N ALA A 117 10.93 14.17 18.70
CA ALA A 117 11.81 14.31 19.85
C ALA A 117 13.04 15.16 19.52
N LYS A 118 13.63 15.76 20.57
CA LYS A 118 14.88 16.53 20.44
C LYS A 118 16.04 15.59 20.08
N PRO A 119 17.08 16.05 19.35
CA PRO A 119 18.21 15.20 18.95
C PRO A 119 18.87 14.45 20.11
N ASN A 120 19.12 15.14 21.23
CA ASN A 120 19.68 14.52 22.45
C ASN A 120 18.71 13.55 23.14
N ALA A 121 17.40 13.72 22.97
CA ALA A 121 16.40 12.83 23.55
C ALA A 121 16.35 11.51 22.75
N LEU A 122 16.44 11.55 21.42
CA LEU A 122 16.54 10.37 20.56
C LEU A 122 17.75 9.49 20.91
N LEU A 123 18.93 10.10 21.12
CA LEU A 123 20.12 9.37 21.56
C LEU A 123 19.92 8.67 22.91
N LYS A 124 19.18 9.28 23.84
CA LYS A 124 18.86 8.66 25.15
C LYS A 124 17.77 7.61 25.03
N MET A 125 16.79 7.83 24.16
CA MET A 125 15.69 6.90 23.88
C MET A 125 16.25 5.56 23.40
N ALA A 126 17.25 5.57 22.52
CA ALA A 126 17.94 4.36 22.08
C ALA A 126 18.64 3.57 23.20
N THR A 127 18.93 4.18 24.35
CA THR A 127 19.51 3.47 25.52
C THR A 127 18.47 2.67 26.32
N LEU A 128 17.19 2.81 26.01
CA LEU A 128 16.14 2.04 26.68
C LEU A 128 16.19 0.58 26.22
N PRO A 129 16.11 -0.40 27.13
CA PRO A 129 16.06 -1.82 26.77
C PRO A 129 14.88 -2.18 25.87
N GLY A 130 13.74 -1.49 26.05
CA GLY A 130 12.53 -1.73 25.29
C GLY A 130 12.51 -1.10 23.89
N VAL A 131 13.47 -0.24 23.53
CA VAL A 131 13.62 0.28 22.17
C VAL A 131 14.47 -0.68 21.37
N ILE A 132 13.94 -1.17 20.25
CA ILE A 132 14.57 -2.18 19.39
C ILE A 132 15.28 -1.49 18.23
N PHE A 133 14.57 -0.61 17.53
CA PHE A 133 15.04 0.06 16.32
C PHE A 133 14.36 1.43 16.17
N MET A 134 15.05 2.40 15.57
CA MET A 134 14.55 3.75 15.32
C MET A 134 15.00 4.26 13.95
N GLN A 135 14.10 4.91 13.21
CA GLN A 135 14.35 5.45 11.87
C GLN A 135 13.58 6.74 11.59
N ARG A 136 13.87 7.38 10.46
CA ARG A 136 13.01 8.43 9.88
C ARG A 136 11.65 7.84 9.47
N PRO A 137 10.58 8.66 9.43
CA PRO A 137 9.25 8.22 8.98
C PRO A 137 9.18 8.13 7.44
N GLU A 138 10.01 7.27 6.86
CA GLU A 138 10.07 6.98 5.43
C GLU A 138 10.24 5.47 5.24
N SER A 139 9.86 4.95 4.07
CA SER A 139 10.16 3.56 3.73
C SER A 139 11.66 3.34 3.65
N LEU A 140 12.09 2.16 4.12
CA LEU A 140 13.42 1.65 3.83
C LEU A 140 13.46 0.83 2.54
N ALA A 141 12.30 0.49 1.96
CA ALA A 141 12.25 -0.21 0.69
C ALA A 141 12.87 0.66 -0.39
N GLU A 142 13.89 0.13 -1.07
CA GLU A 142 14.54 0.84 -2.15
C GLU A 142 13.67 0.68 -3.40
N PRO A 143 13.22 1.77 -4.03
CA PRO A 143 12.56 1.67 -5.33
C PRO A 143 13.53 1.04 -6.34
N PRO A 144 13.01 0.32 -7.35
CA PRO A 144 13.87 -0.20 -8.41
C PRO A 144 14.70 0.95 -8.99
N PRO A 145 16.03 0.81 -9.12
CA PRO A 145 16.83 1.86 -9.72
C PRO A 145 16.35 2.09 -11.16
N PRO A 146 16.31 3.34 -11.65
CA PRO A 146 16.07 3.56 -13.07
C PRO A 146 17.10 2.77 -13.87
N VAL A 147 16.69 2.22 -15.01
CA VAL A 147 17.61 1.51 -15.91
C VAL A 147 18.75 2.47 -16.23
N ASP A 148 20.00 2.03 -15.99
CA ASP A 148 21.17 2.84 -16.32
C ASP A 148 21.16 3.07 -17.83
N PRO A 149 21.02 4.33 -18.32
CA PRO A 149 20.86 4.60 -19.74
C PRO A 149 22.09 4.20 -20.55
N ASP A 150 23.29 4.20 -19.95
CA ASP A 150 24.50 3.70 -20.61
C ASP A 150 24.49 2.17 -20.66
N LEU A 151 23.96 1.50 -19.63
CA LEU A 151 23.79 0.05 -19.61
C LEU A 151 22.69 -0.39 -20.57
N GLU A 152 21.58 0.34 -20.65
CA GLU A 152 20.49 0.16 -21.62
C GLU A 152 21.03 0.36 -23.03
N GLU A 153 21.74 1.45 -23.29
CA GLU A 153 22.39 1.70 -24.58
C GLU A 153 23.44 0.62 -24.90
N MET A 154 24.23 0.15 -23.93
CA MET A 154 25.24 -0.89 -24.16
C MET A 154 24.64 -2.30 -24.36
N LEU A 155 23.64 -2.68 -23.56
CA LEU A 155 22.89 -3.93 -23.73
C LEU A 155 22.16 -3.90 -25.07
N ASN A 156 21.45 -2.81 -25.38
CA ASN A 156 20.71 -2.65 -26.63
C ASN A 156 21.59 -2.35 -27.85
N ALA A 157 22.81 -1.84 -27.70
CA ALA A 157 23.77 -1.68 -28.80
C ALA A 157 24.51 -3.00 -29.12
N ALA A 158 24.67 -3.89 -28.12
CA ALA A 158 25.22 -5.22 -28.30
C ALA A 158 24.16 -6.24 -28.74
N ILE A 159 22.89 -5.98 -28.42
CA ILE A 159 21.74 -6.63 -29.03
C ILE A 159 21.52 -5.94 -30.38
N GLU A 160 22.10 -6.46 -31.46
CA GLU A 160 21.36 -6.32 -32.72
C GLU A 160 19.97 -6.88 -32.42
N PRO A 161 18.87 -6.12 -32.52
CA PRO A 161 17.55 -6.70 -32.44
C PRO A 161 17.46 -7.65 -33.62
N ARG A 162 17.84 -8.90 -33.39
CA ARG A 162 17.42 -10.03 -34.18
C ARG A 162 15.97 -10.25 -33.77
N ILE A 163 15.12 -9.27 -34.07
CA ILE A 163 13.81 -9.60 -34.61
C ILE A 163 14.16 -10.49 -35.81
N ARG A 164 14.24 -11.79 -35.57
CA ARG A 164 14.48 -12.76 -36.63
C ARG A 164 13.23 -12.68 -37.48
N THR A 165 13.33 -11.90 -38.56
CA THR A 165 12.36 -11.85 -39.64
C THR A 165 12.37 -13.13 -40.48
N ASP A 166 13.18 -14.12 -40.08
CA ASP A 166 13.27 -15.45 -40.69
C ASP A 166 12.05 -16.30 -40.26
N PRO A 167 11.10 -16.59 -41.16
CA PRO A 167 9.86 -17.29 -40.83
C PRO A 167 10.05 -18.76 -40.41
N GLU A 168 11.27 -19.29 -40.43
CA GLU A 168 11.55 -20.70 -40.10
C GLU A 168 12.33 -20.93 -38.79
N ALA A 169 12.61 -19.91 -37.98
CA ALA A 169 13.51 -20.05 -36.82
C ALA A 169 12.87 -19.87 -35.44
N SER A 170 11.82 -20.64 -35.14
CA SER A 170 11.59 -21.34 -33.87
C SER A 170 10.48 -22.38 -34.11
N PRO A 171 10.61 -23.66 -33.72
CA PRO A 171 9.51 -24.61 -33.81
C PRO A 171 8.39 -24.35 -32.77
N GLY A 172 8.52 -23.29 -31.97
CA GLY A 172 7.50 -22.84 -31.03
C GLY A 172 6.44 -21.95 -31.71
N PRO A 173 5.18 -21.98 -31.25
CA PRO A 173 4.14 -21.10 -31.75
C PRO A 173 4.53 -19.62 -31.58
N ALA A 174 4.15 -18.77 -32.54
CA ALA A 174 4.27 -17.32 -32.43
C ALA A 174 3.54 -16.82 -31.17
N PRO A 175 4.08 -15.82 -30.45
CA PRO A 175 3.49 -15.37 -29.20
C PRO A 175 2.09 -14.79 -29.42
N GLU A 176 1.11 -15.35 -28.72
CA GLU A 176 -0.28 -14.85 -28.70
C GLU A 176 -0.47 -13.58 -27.85
N GLY A 177 0.61 -12.98 -27.31
CA GLY A 177 0.61 -11.95 -26.27
C GLY A 177 2.02 -11.74 -25.66
N TRP A 178 2.26 -10.62 -24.98
CA TRP A 178 3.31 -10.57 -23.95
C TRP A 178 2.80 -11.45 -22.79
N TYR A 179 3.66 -12.31 -22.25
CA TYR A 179 3.31 -13.37 -21.29
C TYR A 179 2.40 -14.48 -21.86
N HIS A 180 3.03 -15.57 -22.27
CA HIS A 180 2.37 -16.68 -22.96
C HIS A 180 1.61 -17.58 -21.97
N THR A 181 0.28 -17.54 -22.02
CA THR A 181 -0.60 -18.37 -21.16
C THR A 181 -0.75 -19.82 -21.65
N THR A 182 -0.15 -20.17 -22.79
CA THR A 182 -0.18 -21.53 -23.36
C THR A 182 0.87 -22.44 -22.72
N ALA A 183 0.81 -23.76 -22.98
CA ALA A 183 1.79 -24.74 -22.51
C ALA A 183 3.26 -24.47 -22.89
N ALA A 184 3.52 -23.54 -23.82
CA ALA A 184 4.88 -23.20 -24.21
C ALA A 184 5.65 -22.44 -23.10
N ILE A 185 4.97 -21.82 -22.13
CA ILE A 185 5.61 -21.14 -20.99
C ILE A 185 4.98 -21.59 -19.66
N HIS A 186 3.76 -21.15 -19.36
CA HIS A 186 3.14 -21.38 -18.04
C HIS A 186 2.06 -22.47 -18.06
N GLY A 187 1.41 -22.69 -19.21
CA GLY A 187 0.30 -23.65 -19.32
C GLY A 187 -0.98 -23.23 -18.59
N SER A 188 -1.19 -21.92 -18.42
CA SER A 188 -2.34 -21.34 -17.71
C SER A 188 -3.66 -21.70 -18.41
N GLN A 189 -3.72 -21.65 -19.74
CA GLN A 189 -4.93 -22.01 -20.49
C GLN A 189 -5.34 -23.47 -20.26
N GLU A 190 -4.36 -24.38 -20.17
CA GLU A 190 -4.59 -25.79 -19.85
C GLU A 190 -5.03 -25.99 -18.41
N ALA A 191 -4.58 -25.14 -17.47
CA ALA A 191 -5.07 -25.10 -16.10
C ALA A 191 -6.52 -24.60 -16.05
N TRP A 192 -6.85 -23.53 -16.77
CA TRP A 192 -8.21 -22.98 -16.88
C TRP A 192 -9.17 -23.99 -17.52
N ALA A 193 -8.74 -24.71 -18.56
CA ALA A 193 -9.52 -25.77 -19.20
C ALA A 193 -9.84 -26.94 -18.26
N LYS A 194 -9.06 -27.10 -17.18
CA LYS A 194 -9.31 -28.07 -16.08
C LYS A 194 -10.12 -27.46 -14.92
N GLY A 195 -10.50 -26.20 -15.00
CA GLY A 195 -11.24 -25.47 -13.96
C GLY A 195 -10.36 -24.79 -12.91
N TYR A 196 -9.05 -24.72 -13.09
CA TYR A 196 -8.14 -23.99 -12.20
C TYR A 196 -7.93 -22.57 -12.69
N THR A 197 -8.90 -21.69 -12.46
CA THR A 197 -8.91 -20.29 -12.92
C THR A 197 -8.41 -19.30 -11.88
N GLY A 198 -8.36 -19.71 -10.61
CA GLY A 198 -8.06 -18.83 -9.48
C GLY A 198 -9.30 -18.25 -8.80
N ALA A 199 -10.51 -18.67 -9.18
CA ALA A 199 -11.73 -18.26 -8.48
C ALA A 199 -11.65 -18.47 -6.97
N GLY A 200 -11.99 -17.41 -6.21
CA GLY A 200 -11.93 -17.40 -4.74
C GLY A 200 -10.52 -17.19 -4.16
N VAL A 201 -9.53 -16.87 -4.99
CA VAL A 201 -8.19 -16.48 -4.55
C VAL A 201 -8.07 -14.95 -4.54
N ARG A 202 -7.63 -14.40 -3.40
CA ARG A 202 -7.21 -13.02 -3.25
C ARG A 202 -5.70 -12.90 -3.34
N TYR A 203 -5.25 -12.01 -4.22
CA TYR A 203 -3.85 -11.70 -4.51
C TYR A 203 -3.56 -10.25 -4.12
N MET A 204 -2.62 -10.01 -3.20
CA MET A 204 -2.11 -8.69 -2.92
C MET A 204 -0.81 -8.44 -3.70
N ALA A 205 -0.77 -7.37 -4.50
CA ALA A 205 0.48 -6.77 -4.91
C ALA A 205 0.92 -5.77 -3.83
N ASN A 206 2.07 -6.05 -3.19
CA ASN A 206 2.67 -5.17 -2.20
C ASN A 206 3.83 -4.40 -2.87
N ASP A 207 3.49 -3.32 -3.56
CA ASP A 207 4.38 -2.58 -4.47
C ASP A 207 3.96 -1.09 -4.55
N SER A 208 4.09 -0.40 -5.69
CA SER A 208 3.72 1.02 -5.84
C SER A 208 2.24 1.31 -6.16
N GLY A 209 1.37 0.31 -6.09
CA GLY A 209 -0.05 0.43 -6.44
C GLY A 209 -0.36 0.11 -7.91
N ALA A 210 -1.64 0.15 -8.27
CA ALA A 210 -2.16 -0.22 -9.58
C ALA A 210 -3.41 0.58 -9.94
N ASP A 211 -3.58 0.90 -11.22
CA ASP A 211 -4.73 1.64 -11.73
C ASP A 211 -5.82 0.67 -12.19
N TYR A 212 -6.96 0.71 -11.51
CA TYR A 212 -8.11 -0.12 -11.82
C TYR A 212 -9.04 0.46 -12.88
N CYS A 213 -8.83 1.70 -13.32
CA CYS A 213 -9.47 2.19 -14.55
C CYS A 213 -8.81 1.58 -15.79
N HIS A 214 -7.54 1.17 -15.71
CA HIS A 214 -6.85 0.52 -16.81
C HIS A 214 -7.66 -0.69 -17.34
N PRO A 215 -7.96 -0.79 -18.65
CA PRO A 215 -8.90 -1.78 -19.16
C PRO A 215 -8.56 -3.24 -18.85
N ASP A 216 -7.27 -3.59 -18.74
CA ASP A 216 -6.85 -4.94 -18.37
C ASP A 216 -7.12 -5.29 -16.89
N LEU A 217 -7.25 -4.30 -16.01
CA LEU A 217 -7.49 -4.48 -14.56
C LEU A 217 -8.90 -4.09 -14.13
N PHE A 218 -9.68 -3.44 -15.01
CA PHE A 218 -11.03 -3.04 -14.69
C PHE A 218 -11.89 -4.24 -14.26
N GLY A 219 -12.38 -4.19 -13.02
CA GLY A 219 -13.17 -5.24 -12.40
C GLY A 219 -12.39 -6.43 -11.84
N THR A 220 -11.06 -6.36 -11.73
CA THR A 220 -10.27 -7.46 -11.13
C THR A 220 -10.08 -7.31 -9.62
N TRP A 221 -10.55 -6.25 -8.97
CA TRP A 221 -10.37 -6.06 -7.53
C TRP A 221 -11.21 -7.03 -6.69
N ALA A 222 -10.74 -7.33 -5.48
CA ALA A 222 -11.47 -8.13 -4.52
C ALA A 222 -12.58 -7.33 -3.83
N TYR A 223 -13.54 -8.06 -3.27
CA TYR A 223 -14.64 -7.53 -2.49
C TYR A 223 -14.68 -8.20 -1.11
N ILE A 224 -15.21 -7.48 -0.13
CA ILE A 224 -15.58 -8.04 1.17
C ILE A 224 -16.89 -8.83 1.02
N GLU A 225 -16.77 -10.15 1.14
CA GLU A 225 -17.88 -11.07 0.88
C GLU A 225 -18.60 -11.56 2.15
N ASP A 226 -18.09 -11.27 3.34
CA ASP A 226 -18.74 -11.64 4.60
C ASP A 226 -19.94 -10.72 4.90
N PRO A 227 -21.19 -11.24 4.89
CA PRO A 227 -22.38 -10.43 5.18
C PRO A 227 -22.45 -9.91 6.63
N ALA A 228 -21.63 -10.43 7.54
CA ALA A 228 -21.52 -9.93 8.91
C ALA A 228 -20.56 -8.73 9.04
N SER A 229 -19.70 -8.51 8.03
CA SER A 229 -18.76 -7.39 8.01
C SER A 229 -19.50 -6.06 7.76
N PRO A 230 -19.17 -4.97 8.47
CA PRO A 230 -19.72 -3.64 8.15
C PRO A 230 -19.29 -3.14 6.76
N TYR A 231 -18.21 -3.72 6.23
CA TYR A 231 -17.67 -3.44 4.90
C TYR A 231 -18.24 -4.34 3.80
N TYR A 232 -19.23 -5.20 4.11
CA TYR A 232 -19.81 -6.11 3.13
C TYR A 232 -20.21 -5.40 1.83
N GLY A 233 -19.74 -5.96 0.71
CA GLY A 233 -20.00 -5.45 -0.64
C GLY A 233 -19.09 -4.31 -1.09
N LEU A 234 -18.16 -3.84 -0.25
CA LEU A 234 -17.15 -2.85 -0.65
C LEU A 234 -15.93 -3.52 -1.28
N PRO A 235 -15.20 -2.82 -2.17
CA PRO A 235 -13.89 -3.25 -2.62
C PRO A 235 -12.95 -3.44 -1.43
N GLU A 236 -12.12 -4.46 -1.51
CA GLU A 236 -11.08 -4.75 -0.52
C GLU A 236 -9.75 -4.16 -0.99
N MET A 237 -9.38 -3.02 -0.39
CA MET A 237 -8.08 -2.36 -0.59
C MET A 237 -7.46 -1.97 0.73
N PHE A 238 -6.13 -1.96 0.79
CA PHE A 238 -5.38 -1.51 1.95
C PHE A 238 -4.38 -0.45 1.51
N ASP A 239 -4.16 0.54 2.37
CA ASP A 239 -3.03 1.44 2.21
C ASP A 239 -2.42 1.69 3.60
N SER A 240 -1.30 1.01 3.85
CA SER A 240 -0.55 1.13 5.09
C SER A 240 -0.06 2.55 5.36
N TYR A 241 0.30 3.30 4.32
CA TYR A 241 0.79 4.66 4.47
C TYR A 241 -0.36 5.64 4.76
N SER A 242 -1.46 5.59 4.01
CA SER A 242 -2.64 6.42 4.28
C SER A 242 -3.24 6.13 5.65
N SER A 243 -3.26 4.85 6.08
CA SER A 243 -3.69 4.45 7.43
C SER A 243 -2.79 5.06 8.52
N TYR A 244 -1.48 5.07 8.28
CA TYR A 244 -0.51 5.71 9.15
C TYR A 244 -0.69 7.23 9.21
N VAL A 245 -0.87 7.89 8.06
CA VAL A 245 -1.10 9.34 7.99
C VAL A 245 -2.39 9.72 8.73
N ALA A 246 -3.46 8.93 8.59
CA ALA A 246 -4.69 9.08 9.36
C ALA A 246 -4.45 9.00 10.88
N ALA A 247 -3.62 8.07 11.34
CA ALA A 247 -3.25 7.98 12.75
C ALA A 247 -2.45 9.18 13.25
N VAL A 248 -1.56 9.72 12.40
CA VAL A 248 -0.80 10.93 12.72
C VAL A 248 -1.72 12.14 12.85
N ASP A 249 -2.65 12.33 11.91
CA ASP A 249 -3.67 13.38 11.98
C ASP A 249 -4.52 13.25 13.26
N TYR A 250 -5.03 12.06 13.55
CA TYR A 250 -5.87 11.80 14.70
C TYR A 250 -5.17 12.06 16.05
N TYR A 251 -3.98 11.49 16.25
CA TYR A 251 -3.30 11.54 17.56
C TYR A 251 -2.50 12.82 17.78
N LEU A 252 -1.98 13.44 16.71
CA LEU A 252 -1.07 14.59 16.82
C LEU A 252 -1.69 15.90 16.31
N GLY A 253 -2.92 15.87 15.79
CA GLY A 253 -3.67 17.03 15.32
C GLY A 253 -3.04 17.69 14.10
N THR A 254 -2.42 16.89 13.22
CA THR A 254 -1.95 17.34 11.90
C THR A 254 -3.09 17.33 10.89
N ASN A 255 -2.84 17.86 9.70
CA ASN A 255 -3.81 17.96 8.60
C ASN A 255 -3.23 17.35 7.32
N TYR A 256 -2.50 16.25 7.41
CA TYR A 256 -1.77 15.68 6.28
C TYR A 256 -2.70 15.12 5.21
N ILE A 257 -3.82 14.49 5.59
CA ILE A 257 -4.86 14.08 4.64
C ILE A 257 -5.41 15.29 3.89
N ALA A 258 -5.80 16.35 4.61
CA ALA A 258 -6.33 17.58 4.02
C ALA A 258 -5.32 18.32 3.11
N ASN A 259 -4.02 18.01 3.22
CA ASN A 259 -2.96 18.56 2.37
C ASN A 259 -2.52 17.59 1.25
N GLY A 260 -3.21 16.46 1.07
CA GLY A 260 -2.95 15.52 -0.02
C GLY A 260 -1.66 14.70 0.16
N PHE A 261 -1.33 14.34 1.41
CA PHE A 261 -0.22 13.43 1.72
C PHE A 261 -0.66 11.97 1.87
N ALA A 262 -1.88 11.61 1.49
CA ALA A 262 -2.41 10.26 1.58
C ALA A 262 -3.33 10.03 0.38
N ASP A 263 -3.65 8.78 0.10
CA ASP A 263 -4.67 8.37 -0.88
C ASP A 263 -6.09 8.47 -0.30
N TYR A 264 -6.23 9.19 0.82
CA TYR A 264 -7.51 9.59 1.41
C TYR A 264 -7.78 11.04 1.05
N ALA A 265 -8.98 11.32 0.54
CA ALA A 265 -9.45 12.66 0.26
C ALA A 265 -10.22 13.22 1.47
N ASP A 266 -9.78 14.36 2.00
CA ASP A 266 -10.61 15.18 2.91
C ASP A 266 -11.73 15.84 2.10
N THR A 267 -12.97 15.43 2.38
CA THR A 267 -14.21 15.91 1.74
C THR A 267 -15.13 16.58 2.76
N SER A 268 -14.60 16.97 3.93
CA SER A 268 -15.37 17.59 5.03
C SER A 268 -16.00 18.95 4.72
N THR A 269 -15.71 19.54 3.55
CA THR A 269 -16.34 20.78 3.12
C THR A 269 -17.75 20.49 2.58
N VAL A 270 -18.78 20.95 3.29
CA VAL A 270 -20.17 20.79 2.86
C VAL A 270 -20.60 21.93 1.93
N VAL A 271 -21.22 21.58 0.80
CA VAL A 271 -21.78 22.51 -0.18
C VAL A 271 -23.22 22.13 -0.57
N SER A 272 -23.96 23.05 -1.17
CA SER A 272 -25.36 22.83 -1.57
C SER A 272 -25.78 23.76 -2.70
N GLY A 273 -26.93 23.47 -3.31
CA GLY A 273 -27.48 24.23 -4.43
C GLY A 273 -27.10 23.67 -5.80
N PRO A 274 -27.31 24.43 -6.88
CA PRO A 274 -26.98 24.00 -8.24
C PRO A 274 -25.49 24.19 -8.59
N THR A 275 -24.77 25.02 -7.83
CA THR A 275 -23.35 25.33 -8.06
C THR A 275 -22.65 25.54 -6.72
N ALA A 276 -21.36 25.22 -6.64
CA ALA A 276 -20.53 25.48 -5.46
C ALA A 276 -19.17 26.07 -5.84
N THR A 277 -18.59 26.89 -4.97
CA THR A 277 -17.22 27.37 -5.14
C THR A 277 -16.28 26.54 -4.28
N TYR A 278 -15.25 25.96 -4.89
CA TYR A 278 -14.22 25.20 -4.19
C TYR A 278 -12.86 25.48 -4.81
N LYS A 279 -11.82 25.41 -3.99
CA LYS A 279 -10.44 25.60 -4.44
C LYS A 279 -9.67 24.30 -4.21
N PRO A 280 -9.45 23.49 -5.24
CA PRO A 280 -8.64 22.29 -5.10
C PRO A 280 -7.21 22.60 -4.64
N ILE A 281 -6.56 21.63 -4.00
CA ILE A 281 -5.13 21.70 -3.69
C ILE A 281 -4.36 21.95 -4.99
N GLY A 282 -3.38 22.86 -4.96
CA GLY A 282 -2.57 23.22 -6.12
C GLY A 282 -3.20 24.27 -7.05
N ALA A 283 -4.51 24.53 -6.96
CA ALA A 283 -5.17 25.52 -7.80
C ALA A 283 -4.66 26.96 -7.55
N ASN A 284 -4.63 27.79 -8.60
CA ASN A 284 -4.31 29.21 -8.45
C ASN A 284 -5.45 29.99 -7.78
N GLU A 285 -6.68 29.73 -8.21
CA GLU A 285 -7.90 30.35 -7.71
C GLU A 285 -8.99 29.31 -7.44
N ALA A 286 -10.13 29.77 -6.90
CA ALA A 286 -11.26 28.89 -6.67
C ALA A 286 -12.13 28.81 -7.93
N HIS A 287 -12.63 27.62 -8.23
CA HIS A 287 -13.51 27.37 -9.37
C HIS A 287 -14.96 27.30 -8.94
N THR A 288 -15.88 27.51 -9.88
CA THR A 288 -17.31 27.33 -9.65
C THR A 288 -17.77 26.04 -10.30
N TYR A 289 -18.06 25.05 -9.48
CA TYR A 289 -18.51 23.74 -9.89
C TYR A 289 -20.01 23.71 -10.12
N THR A 290 -20.46 23.12 -11.23
CA THR A 290 -21.86 22.73 -11.42
C THR A 290 -22.12 21.41 -10.69
N LEU A 291 -23.21 21.35 -9.91
CA LEU A 291 -23.56 20.18 -9.11
C LEU A 291 -24.67 19.37 -9.81
N PRO A 292 -24.67 18.02 -9.69
CA PRO A 292 -25.59 17.15 -10.45
C PRO A 292 -27.06 17.29 -10.05
N GLY A 293 -27.37 17.87 -8.89
CA GLY A 293 -28.74 17.99 -8.40
C GLY A 293 -29.37 16.66 -7.94
N THR A 294 -28.55 15.62 -7.78
CA THR A 294 -28.98 14.25 -7.49
C THR A 294 -29.05 13.91 -6.00
N SER A 295 -28.39 14.69 -5.14
CA SER A 295 -28.41 14.53 -3.68
C SER A 295 -29.84 14.46 -3.12
N LYS A 296 -30.09 13.50 -2.22
CA LYS A 296 -31.40 13.34 -1.56
C LYS A 296 -31.57 14.24 -0.34
N SER A 297 -30.48 14.59 0.35
CA SER A 297 -30.50 15.59 1.43
C SER A 297 -30.44 17.03 0.94
N GLY A 298 -29.88 17.25 -0.25
CA GLY A 298 -29.51 18.57 -0.77
C GLY A 298 -28.12 19.05 -0.32
N GLU A 299 -27.40 18.23 0.46
CA GLU A 299 -26.04 18.48 0.93
C GLU A 299 -25.04 17.57 0.21
N TYR A 300 -23.95 18.16 -0.27
CA TYR A 300 -22.83 17.48 -0.91
C TYR A 300 -21.57 17.73 -0.09
N HIS A 301 -20.62 16.81 -0.18
CA HIS A 301 -19.30 16.95 0.41
C HIS A 301 -18.27 17.11 -0.70
N ILE A 302 -17.37 18.09 -0.60
CA ILE A 302 -16.40 18.39 -1.66
C ILE A 302 -14.97 18.42 -1.11
N GLY A 303 -14.04 17.87 -1.90
CA GLY A 303 -12.64 17.70 -1.55
C GLY A 303 -11.71 17.75 -2.75
N SER A 304 -10.42 17.51 -2.50
CA SER A 304 -9.40 17.42 -3.55
C SER A 304 -8.97 15.96 -3.71
N HIS A 305 -8.88 15.50 -4.94
CA HIS A 305 -8.41 14.15 -5.27
C HIS A 305 -6.96 13.95 -4.81
N PRO A 306 -6.58 12.75 -4.30
CA PRO A 306 -5.25 12.56 -3.73
C PRO A 306 -4.13 12.39 -4.78
N ASP A 307 -4.46 11.86 -5.95
CA ASP A 307 -3.50 11.48 -6.99
C ASP A 307 -2.66 12.66 -7.51
N LYS A 308 -1.32 12.51 -7.44
CA LYS A 308 -0.37 13.50 -7.94
C LYS A 308 0.01 13.33 -9.38
N ALA A 309 0.01 12.10 -9.89
CA ALA A 309 0.14 11.85 -11.31
C ALA A 309 -1.00 12.51 -12.11
N LEU A 310 -2.26 12.38 -11.67
CA LEU A 310 -3.39 13.04 -12.32
C LEU A 310 -3.25 14.56 -12.30
N ALA A 311 -2.80 15.12 -11.17
CA ALA A 311 -2.66 16.56 -11.01
C ALA A 311 -1.54 17.17 -11.87
N GLU A 312 -0.44 16.44 -12.11
CA GLU A 312 0.66 16.90 -12.97
C GLU A 312 0.19 17.22 -14.41
N VAL A 313 -0.88 16.58 -14.88
CA VAL A 313 -1.43 16.77 -16.24
C VAL A 313 -2.74 17.58 -16.27
N ALA A 314 -3.12 18.21 -15.15
CA ALA A 314 -4.37 18.96 -15.03
C ALA A 314 -4.53 20.08 -16.06
N ASP A 315 -3.46 20.80 -16.41
CA ASP A 315 -3.50 21.86 -17.43
C ASP A 315 -3.74 21.31 -18.84
N LEU A 316 -3.22 20.13 -19.15
CA LEU A 316 -3.46 19.44 -20.41
C LEU A 316 -4.92 19.00 -20.53
N LEU A 317 -5.47 18.39 -19.47
CA LEU A 317 -6.85 17.93 -19.43
C LEU A 317 -7.83 19.11 -19.48
N SER A 318 -7.61 20.12 -18.64
CA SER A 318 -8.43 21.35 -18.65
C SER A 318 -8.35 22.09 -19.97
N GLY A 319 -7.17 22.14 -20.62
CA GLY A 319 -7.02 22.79 -21.92
C GLY A 319 -7.70 22.03 -23.06
N ALA A 320 -7.80 20.71 -22.95
CA ALA A 320 -8.43 19.86 -23.95
C ALA A 320 -9.96 19.79 -23.77
N PHE A 321 -10.46 19.77 -22.54
CA PHE A 321 -11.84 19.42 -22.21
C PHE A 321 -12.56 20.47 -21.38
N GLY A 322 -11.84 21.12 -20.48
CA GLY A 322 -12.36 22.16 -19.62
C GLY A 322 -12.31 23.55 -20.24
N ASP A 323 -12.17 24.55 -19.37
CA ASP A 323 -12.05 25.96 -19.78
C ASP A 323 -10.59 26.42 -19.93
N GLY A 324 -9.63 25.52 -19.69
CA GLY A 324 -8.19 25.77 -19.78
C GLY A 324 -7.60 26.58 -18.62
N THR A 325 -8.29 26.68 -17.48
CA THR A 325 -7.84 27.46 -16.33
C THR A 325 -7.17 26.65 -15.22
N ALA A 326 -7.36 25.32 -15.19
CA ALA A 326 -6.60 24.48 -14.27
C ALA A 326 -5.11 24.50 -14.63
N VAL A 327 -4.25 24.33 -13.63
CA VAL A 327 -2.80 24.38 -13.80
C VAL A 327 -2.14 23.06 -13.41
N ALA A 328 -0.97 22.76 -14.00
CA ALA A 328 -0.18 21.60 -13.59
C ALA A 328 0.08 21.62 -12.06
N GLY A 329 -0.21 20.48 -11.43
CA GLY A 329 -0.20 20.29 -9.98
C GLY A 329 -1.54 20.57 -9.28
N GLU A 330 -2.58 21.01 -10.00
CA GLU A 330 -3.93 21.17 -9.48
C GLU A 330 -4.66 19.83 -9.37
N ARG A 331 -5.16 19.51 -8.17
CA ARG A 331 -5.96 18.30 -7.94
C ARG A 331 -7.33 18.42 -8.61
N ALA A 332 -7.80 17.32 -9.20
CA ALA A 332 -9.21 17.19 -9.56
C ALA A 332 -10.09 17.37 -8.31
N ALA A 333 -11.27 17.93 -8.47
CA ALA A 333 -12.23 18.02 -7.37
C ALA A 333 -12.97 16.69 -7.21
N VAL A 334 -13.30 16.36 -5.96
CA VAL A 334 -14.08 15.17 -5.59
C VAL A 334 -15.39 15.63 -4.97
N LEU A 335 -16.52 15.12 -5.45
CA LEU A 335 -17.86 15.42 -4.92
C LEU A 335 -18.54 14.13 -4.43
N VAL A 336 -18.91 14.11 -3.16
CA VAL A 336 -19.54 12.96 -2.50
C VAL A 336 -21.02 13.24 -2.29
N VAL A 337 -21.87 12.29 -2.69
CA VAL A 337 -23.31 12.47 -2.90
C VAL A 337 -24.10 11.30 -2.32
N ASP A 338 -25.25 11.61 -1.73
CA ASP A 338 -26.20 10.66 -1.17
C ASP A 338 -27.35 10.38 -2.15
N GLU A 339 -27.07 9.67 -3.25
CA GLU A 339 -28.02 9.53 -4.36
C GLU A 339 -29.15 8.52 -4.09
N THR A 340 -28.95 7.57 -3.17
CA THR A 340 -29.98 6.56 -2.86
C THR A 340 -30.85 6.99 -1.68
N THR A 341 -30.22 7.37 -0.56
CA THR A 341 -30.91 7.68 0.70
C THR A 341 -30.35 8.95 1.31
N ALA A 342 -31.22 9.89 1.69
CA ALA A 342 -30.80 11.15 2.30
C ALA A 342 -29.92 10.92 3.54
N GLY A 343 -28.71 11.46 3.53
CA GLY A 343 -27.71 11.30 4.59
C GLY A 343 -26.96 9.97 4.57
N VAL A 344 -27.04 9.18 3.50
CA VAL A 344 -26.18 8.00 3.27
C VAL A 344 -25.40 8.26 2.00
N TYR A 345 -24.16 8.72 2.14
CA TYR A 345 -23.29 9.00 1.01
C TYR A 345 -22.80 7.70 0.38
N ASP A 346 -23.09 7.54 -0.91
CA ASP A 346 -22.90 6.29 -1.65
C ASP A 346 -22.30 6.50 -3.05
N THR A 347 -22.11 7.75 -3.46
CA THR A 347 -21.68 8.12 -4.82
C THR A 347 -20.58 9.16 -4.74
N VAL A 348 -19.53 9.00 -5.56
CA VAL A 348 -18.38 9.90 -5.63
C VAL A 348 -18.13 10.27 -7.09
N TYR A 349 -18.23 11.55 -7.41
CA TYR A 349 -17.80 12.13 -8.69
C TYR A 349 -16.38 12.66 -8.56
N VAL A 350 -15.59 12.53 -9.63
CA VAL A 350 -14.26 13.13 -9.76
C VAL A 350 -14.25 13.89 -11.08
N ASP A 351 -13.92 15.17 -11.05
CA ASP A 351 -13.85 16.06 -12.23
C ASP A 351 -12.58 15.76 -13.04
N LEU A 352 -12.59 14.64 -13.77
CA LEU A 352 -11.41 14.11 -14.46
C LEU A 352 -11.04 14.91 -15.71
N ASN A 353 -12.00 15.63 -16.27
CA ASN A 353 -11.80 16.46 -17.45
C ASN A 353 -11.49 17.94 -17.09
N TYR A 354 -11.55 18.30 -15.79
CA TYR A 354 -11.28 19.64 -15.26
C TYR A 354 -12.15 20.72 -15.94
N ASN A 355 -13.42 20.39 -16.22
CA ASN A 355 -14.41 21.30 -16.79
C ASN A 355 -15.26 22.00 -15.70
N PHE A 356 -15.07 21.62 -14.43
CA PHE A 356 -15.81 22.11 -13.27
C PHE A 356 -17.33 21.85 -13.36
N ASP A 357 -17.72 20.75 -13.96
CA ASP A 357 -19.11 20.33 -14.11
C ASP A 357 -19.29 18.85 -13.79
N PHE A 358 -19.72 18.54 -12.57
CA PHE A 358 -19.96 17.15 -12.15
C PHE A 358 -21.18 16.50 -12.84
N THR A 359 -21.91 17.19 -13.73
CA THR A 359 -23.11 16.63 -14.36
C THR A 359 -22.78 15.66 -15.51
N ASP A 360 -21.57 15.70 -16.06
CA ASP A 360 -21.11 14.81 -17.13
C ASP A 360 -20.08 13.76 -16.69
N ASP A 361 -19.54 13.88 -15.47
CA ASP A 361 -18.65 12.89 -14.88
C ASP A 361 -19.38 11.56 -14.59
N THR A 362 -18.73 10.44 -14.92
CA THR A 362 -19.18 9.11 -14.51
C THR A 362 -18.72 8.84 -13.08
N PRO A 363 -19.64 8.66 -12.11
CA PRO A 363 -19.23 8.53 -10.71
C PRO A 363 -18.89 7.09 -10.33
N ALA A 364 -18.04 6.98 -9.31
CA ALA A 364 -17.89 5.77 -8.51
C ALA A 364 -19.10 5.61 -7.55
N ARG A 365 -19.62 4.38 -7.40
CA ARG A 365 -20.79 4.05 -6.58
C ARG A 365 -20.52 2.90 -5.62
N LEU A 366 -20.75 3.15 -4.33
CA LEU A 366 -20.62 2.20 -3.22
C LEU A 366 -22.02 1.78 -2.71
N THR A 367 -23.00 1.66 -3.62
CA THR A 367 -24.38 1.27 -3.30
C THR A 367 -24.51 -0.22 -2.93
N ARG A 368 -23.43 -1.02 -3.09
CA ARG A 368 -23.31 -2.44 -2.70
C ARG A 368 -24.30 -3.38 -3.39
N ASP A 369 -25.03 -2.91 -4.39
CA ASP A 369 -26.02 -3.67 -5.16
C ASP A 369 -25.53 -4.08 -6.55
N PHE A 370 -24.38 -3.54 -6.99
CA PHE A 370 -23.71 -3.87 -8.24
C PHE A 370 -22.20 -4.02 -8.02
N THR A 371 -21.53 -4.66 -8.99
CA THR A 371 -20.06 -4.74 -9.07
C THR A 371 -19.56 -3.90 -10.23
N TYR A 372 -18.31 -3.44 -10.16
CA TYR A 372 -17.59 -2.73 -11.22
C TYR A 372 -18.10 -1.31 -11.49
N GLN A 373 -18.57 -0.63 -10.44
CA GLN A 373 -18.97 0.77 -10.48
C GLN A 373 -18.20 1.62 -9.46
N GLU A 374 -17.21 1.06 -8.78
CA GLU A 374 -16.51 1.68 -7.67
C GLU A 374 -15.29 2.51 -8.11
N ALA A 375 -14.96 2.49 -9.41
CA ALA A 375 -13.88 3.28 -9.99
C ALA A 375 -14.44 4.52 -10.71
N ALA A 376 -13.77 5.66 -10.55
CA ALA A 376 -14.07 6.88 -11.28
C ALA A 376 -13.17 6.92 -12.52
N CYS A 377 -13.74 6.69 -13.69
CA CYS A 377 -12.99 6.58 -14.94
C CYS A 377 -13.64 7.43 -16.04
N LEU A 378 -12.82 7.88 -16.99
CA LEU A 378 -13.27 8.61 -18.17
C LEU A 378 -12.78 7.88 -19.43
N ASP A 379 -13.73 7.41 -20.23
CA ASP A 379 -13.53 7.05 -21.65
C ASP A 379 -13.65 8.36 -22.44
N TYR A 380 -12.52 8.83 -22.95
CA TYR A 380 -12.44 10.15 -23.55
C TYR A 380 -12.85 10.13 -25.03
N ASP A 381 -12.47 9.10 -25.78
CA ASP A 381 -12.72 9.04 -27.22
C ASP A 381 -13.94 8.17 -27.62
N ASP A 382 -14.72 7.73 -26.62
CA ASP A 382 -15.91 6.89 -26.73
C ASP A 382 -15.62 5.55 -27.44
N ASP A 383 -14.39 5.02 -27.33
CA ASP A 383 -14.02 3.73 -27.92
C ASP A 383 -14.40 2.52 -27.05
N GLY A 384 -14.88 2.77 -25.83
CA GLY A 384 -15.29 1.78 -24.84
C GLY A 384 -14.18 1.38 -23.87
N LEU A 385 -13.02 2.04 -23.89
CA LEU A 385 -11.91 1.86 -22.95
C LEU A 385 -11.74 3.13 -22.12
N ASN A 386 -11.36 2.96 -20.85
CA ASN A 386 -11.05 4.12 -20.02
C ASN A 386 -9.66 4.67 -20.40
N ASP A 387 -9.58 6.00 -20.53
CA ASP A 387 -8.36 6.74 -20.86
C ASP A 387 -7.77 7.45 -19.65
N ILE A 388 -8.62 8.01 -18.79
CA ILE A 388 -8.23 8.76 -17.59
C ILE A 388 -8.79 8.07 -16.36
N SER A 389 -7.96 7.99 -15.32
CA SER A 389 -8.28 7.36 -14.05
C SER A 389 -8.40 8.39 -12.92
N GLY A 390 -9.49 8.28 -12.16
CA GLY A 390 -9.64 8.80 -10.80
C GLY A 390 -9.51 7.70 -9.74
N GLY A 391 -8.99 6.54 -10.11
CA GLY A 391 -8.79 5.42 -9.19
C GLY A 391 -10.06 4.73 -8.71
N LEU A 392 -9.85 3.78 -7.80
CA LEU A 392 -10.89 2.95 -7.18
C LEU A 392 -11.27 3.52 -5.82
N VAL A 393 -12.55 3.85 -5.62
CA VAL A 393 -13.09 4.22 -4.32
C VAL A 393 -13.44 2.97 -3.54
N TYR A 394 -12.84 2.77 -2.37
CA TYR A 394 -13.11 1.59 -1.54
C TYR A 394 -13.80 1.90 -0.22
N PHE A 395 -13.90 3.18 0.16
CA PHE A 395 -14.59 3.58 1.38
C PHE A 395 -15.07 5.04 1.35
N ILE A 396 -16.25 5.29 1.92
CA ILE A 396 -16.76 6.63 2.27
C ILE A 396 -17.07 6.61 3.76
N SER A 397 -16.60 7.60 4.52
CA SER A 397 -16.89 7.68 5.94
C SER A 397 -18.37 7.91 6.21
N ASP A 398 -18.95 7.18 7.16
CA ASP A 398 -20.37 7.30 7.52
C ASP A 398 -20.60 7.87 8.95
N GLY A 399 -19.53 8.28 9.63
CA GLY A 399 -19.57 8.75 11.03
C GLY A 399 -19.58 7.65 12.09
N THR A 400 -19.58 6.37 11.70
CA THR A 400 -19.78 5.23 12.60
C THR A 400 -18.85 4.05 12.35
N THR A 401 -18.68 3.64 11.10
CA THR A 401 -17.81 2.58 10.63
C THR A 401 -16.37 3.12 10.54
N PRO A 402 -15.39 2.48 11.18
CA PRO A 402 -13.99 2.85 11.01
C PRO A 402 -13.57 2.77 9.55
N VAL A 403 -12.72 3.68 9.08
CA VAL A 403 -11.97 3.45 7.83
C VAL A 403 -11.25 2.10 7.99
N PRO A 404 -11.23 1.22 6.98
CA PRO A 404 -10.72 -0.13 7.13
C PRO A 404 -9.38 -0.19 7.88
N THR A 405 -9.26 -1.13 8.81
CA THR A 405 -8.10 -1.36 9.71
C THR A 405 -7.85 -0.33 10.81
N LEU A 406 -8.38 0.90 10.72
CA LEU A 406 -7.99 1.97 11.63
C LEU A 406 -8.34 1.71 13.10
N ASP A 407 -9.40 0.95 13.39
CA ASP A 407 -9.86 0.67 14.75
C ASP A 407 -8.99 -0.34 15.50
N TRP A 408 -8.82 -1.55 14.94
CA TRP A 408 -8.06 -2.61 15.60
C TRP A 408 -6.55 -2.39 15.46
N TYR A 409 -6.12 -1.76 14.36
CA TYR A 409 -4.70 -1.55 14.11
C TYR A 409 -4.18 -0.29 14.79
N TRP A 410 -4.85 0.84 14.57
CA TRP A 410 -4.44 2.15 15.05
C TRP A 410 -5.25 2.66 16.25
N GLY A 411 -6.37 2.03 16.63
CA GLY A 411 -7.20 2.46 17.76
C GLY A 411 -8.15 3.61 17.47
N ILE A 412 -8.43 3.88 16.19
CA ILE A 412 -9.19 5.05 15.73
C ILE A 412 -10.62 4.60 15.41
N PRO A 413 -11.62 5.12 16.13
CA PRO A 413 -13.02 4.73 15.91
C PRO A 413 -13.58 5.39 14.64
N GLY A 414 -14.65 4.82 14.07
CA GLY A 414 -15.34 5.42 12.92
C GLY A 414 -15.92 6.82 13.16
N THR A 415 -16.15 7.18 14.43
CA THR A 415 -16.54 8.56 14.80
C THR A 415 -15.42 9.59 14.61
N ALA A 416 -14.22 9.18 14.18
CA ALA A 416 -13.12 10.09 13.89
C ALA A 416 -13.35 10.92 12.61
N TYR A 417 -14.14 10.41 11.67
CA TYR A 417 -14.50 11.08 10.41
C TYR A 417 -16.01 11.17 10.32
N GLY A 418 -16.56 12.37 10.06
CA GLY A 418 -18.01 12.52 9.90
C GLY A 418 -18.53 11.84 8.65
N ASN A 419 -19.85 11.75 8.54
CA ASN A 419 -20.52 11.18 7.38
C ASN A 419 -20.24 12.02 6.14
N GLY A 420 -19.61 11.43 5.12
CA GLY A 420 -19.17 12.11 3.89
C GLY A 420 -17.86 12.89 4.02
N ASP A 421 -17.20 12.93 5.18
CA ASP A 421 -16.01 13.77 5.42
C ASP A 421 -14.70 13.19 4.83
N LEU A 422 -14.66 11.89 4.54
CA LEU A 422 -13.47 11.23 4.00
C LEU A 422 -13.86 10.19 2.96
N VAL A 423 -13.10 10.16 1.87
CA VAL A 423 -13.15 9.11 0.84
C VAL A 423 -11.79 8.44 0.75
N ALA A 424 -11.75 7.12 0.79
CA ALA A 424 -10.53 6.36 0.57
C ALA A 424 -10.46 5.90 -0.88
N PHE A 425 -9.38 6.30 -1.56
CA PHE A 425 -9.07 5.88 -2.91
C PHE A 425 -7.91 4.89 -2.89
N HIS A 426 -7.91 3.98 -3.86
CA HIS A 426 -6.71 3.30 -4.30
C HIS A 426 -6.37 3.84 -5.69
N VAL A 427 -5.17 4.41 -5.82
CA VAL A 427 -4.65 5.03 -7.06
C VAL A 427 -3.32 4.40 -7.46
N GLN A 428 -2.86 4.73 -8.66
CA GLN A 428 -1.49 4.48 -9.07
C GLN A 428 -0.83 5.83 -9.34
N ASP A 429 0.03 6.26 -8.42
CA ASP A 429 0.74 7.52 -8.58
C ASP A 429 2.17 7.27 -9.07
N PHE A 430 2.38 7.38 -10.39
CA PHE A 430 3.70 7.15 -10.97
C PHE A 430 4.73 8.24 -10.61
N THR A 431 4.33 9.33 -9.97
CA THR A 431 5.25 10.39 -9.53
C THR A 431 5.92 10.06 -8.18
N GLU A 432 5.39 9.08 -7.47
CA GLU A 432 5.90 8.63 -6.19
C GLU A 432 6.97 7.54 -6.32
N PRO A 433 7.73 7.25 -5.22
CA PRO A 433 8.67 6.14 -5.22
C PRO A 433 8.04 4.84 -5.72
N GLY A 434 8.77 4.11 -6.56
CA GLY A 434 8.29 2.89 -7.23
C GLY A 434 7.58 3.13 -8.56
N GLY A 435 7.10 4.35 -8.83
CA GLY A 435 6.51 4.70 -10.12
C GLY A 435 5.34 3.79 -10.52
N ASP A 436 5.36 3.30 -11.76
CA ASP A 436 4.37 2.38 -12.34
C ASP A 436 4.69 0.88 -12.13
N HIS A 437 5.69 0.57 -11.32
CA HIS A 437 6.15 -0.81 -11.13
C HIS A 437 5.04 -1.74 -10.61
N GLY A 438 4.23 -1.29 -9.65
CA GLY A 438 3.09 -2.04 -9.13
C GLY A 438 2.00 -2.33 -10.17
N GLN A 439 1.82 -1.46 -11.17
CA GLN A 439 0.92 -1.70 -12.31
C GLN A 439 1.40 -2.90 -13.13
N GLY A 440 2.70 -2.97 -13.41
CA GLY A 440 3.32 -4.10 -14.10
C GLY A 440 3.17 -5.42 -13.33
N VAL A 441 3.43 -5.38 -12.02
CA VAL A 441 3.32 -6.57 -11.14
C VAL A 441 1.88 -7.04 -10.98
N THR A 442 0.91 -6.12 -10.97
CA THR A 442 -0.51 -6.48 -10.89
C THR A 442 -1.01 -7.05 -12.21
N SER A 443 -0.72 -6.37 -13.33
CA SER A 443 -1.17 -6.80 -14.67
C SER A 443 -0.60 -8.16 -15.09
N VAL A 444 0.63 -8.49 -14.73
CA VAL A 444 1.19 -9.83 -15.03
C VAL A 444 0.52 -10.96 -14.24
N ALA A 445 -0.16 -10.64 -13.12
CA ALA A 445 -0.87 -11.62 -12.31
C ALA A 445 -2.33 -11.81 -12.77
N VAL A 446 -3.06 -10.70 -12.99
CA VAL A 446 -4.52 -10.70 -13.19
C VAL A 446 -5.00 -9.99 -14.46
N GLY A 447 -4.09 -9.49 -15.31
CA GLY A 447 -4.43 -8.78 -16.54
C GLY A 447 -5.32 -9.59 -17.48
N GLN A 448 -6.33 -8.94 -18.04
CA GLN A 448 -7.39 -9.60 -18.81
C GLN A 448 -7.12 -9.66 -20.34
N GLY A 449 -6.12 -8.94 -20.85
CA GLY A 449 -5.82 -8.87 -22.28
C GLY A 449 -6.88 -8.15 -23.11
N VAL A 450 -7.51 -7.14 -22.53
CA VAL A 450 -8.42 -6.21 -23.19
C VAL A 450 -7.65 -5.27 -24.10
N VAL A 451 -6.54 -4.70 -23.62
CA VAL A 451 -5.72 -3.76 -24.39
C VAL A 451 -4.96 -4.48 -25.50
N ARG A 452 -5.00 -3.91 -26.71
CA ARG A 452 -4.36 -4.44 -27.92
C ARG A 452 -3.49 -3.37 -28.57
N GLY A 453 -2.56 -3.77 -29.42
CA GLY A 453 -1.78 -2.84 -30.23
C GLY A 453 -0.29 -3.11 -30.12
N SER A 454 0.50 -2.05 -29.98
CA SER A 454 1.95 -2.13 -29.89
C SER A 454 2.44 -1.44 -28.64
N VAL A 455 3.19 -2.14 -27.79
CA VAL A 455 3.86 -1.56 -26.62
C VAL A 455 4.79 -0.39 -27.02
N TYR A 456 5.44 -0.45 -28.19
CA TYR A 456 6.37 0.61 -28.63
C TYR A 456 5.75 1.78 -29.39
N TRP A 457 4.52 1.64 -29.89
CA TRP A 457 3.92 2.57 -30.87
C TRP A 457 2.46 2.89 -30.55
N GLY A 458 1.98 2.41 -29.40
CA GLY A 458 0.59 2.51 -28.98
C GLY A 458 -0.40 1.82 -29.93
N PRO A 459 -1.67 2.25 -29.91
CA PRO A 459 -2.72 1.72 -30.79
C PRO A 459 -2.43 1.89 -32.29
N SER A 460 -1.61 2.89 -32.64
CA SER A 460 -1.25 3.22 -34.03
C SER A 460 -0.15 2.32 -34.62
N GLY A 461 0.49 1.50 -33.78
CA GLY A 461 1.57 0.59 -34.16
C GLY A 461 1.12 -0.66 -34.92
N PRO A 462 2.07 -1.39 -35.53
CA PRO A 462 1.77 -2.73 -36.03
C PRO A 462 1.28 -3.61 -34.86
N PRO A 463 0.17 -4.36 -35.02
CA PRO A 463 -0.38 -5.15 -33.93
C PRO A 463 0.64 -6.21 -33.49
N GLN A 464 0.98 -6.20 -32.21
CA GLN A 464 1.69 -7.30 -31.56
C GLN A 464 0.69 -8.40 -31.22
N ALA A 465 1.18 -9.56 -30.77
CA ALA A 465 0.33 -10.64 -30.28
C ALA A 465 -0.70 -11.18 -31.31
N GLU A 466 -0.44 -11.02 -32.62
CA GLU A 466 -1.41 -11.32 -33.68
C GLU A 466 -2.75 -10.58 -33.52
N GLY A 467 -2.74 -9.41 -32.85
CA GLY A 467 -3.94 -8.62 -32.55
C GLY A 467 -4.74 -9.11 -31.34
N LYS A 468 -4.17 -10.00 -30.51
CA LYS A 468 -4.70 -10.41 -29.21
C LYS A 468 -4.28 -9.42 -28.11
N GLY A 469 -4.77 -9.67 -26.89
CA GLY A 469 -4.44 -8.87 -25.70
C GLY A 469 -2.95 -8.83 -25.42
N LEU A 470 -2.43 -7.66 -25.04
CA LEU A 470 -1.01 -7.45 -24.79
C LEU A 470 -0.54 -8.14 -23.51
N VAL A 471 -1.29 -8.05 -22.41
CA VAL A 471 -0.94 -8.66 -21.12
C VAL A 471 -2.08 -9.54 -20.64
N VAL A 472 -1.82 -10.84 -20.48
CA VAL A 472 -2.78 -11.81 -19.93
C VAL A 472 -2.15 -12.53 -18.75
N GLY A 473 -2.66 -12.25 -17.54
CA GLY A 473 -2.20 -12.89 -16.32
C GLY A 473 -2.66 -14.36 -16.22
N PRO A 474 -1.94 -15.22 -15.47
CA PRO A 474 -2.35 -16.60 -15.22
C PRO A 474 -3.58 -16.71 -14.31
N GLY A 475 -3.87 -15.67 -13.51
CA GLY A 475 -4.99 -15.62 -12.58
C GLY A 475 -6.29 -15.13 -13.23
N LYS A 476 -6.90 -15.94 -14.08
CA LYS A 476 -8.11 -15.58 -14.85
C LYS A 476 -9.29 -15.08 -14.00
N GLU A 477 -9.50 -15.67 -12.83
CA GLU A 477 -10.59 -15.31 -11.90
C GLU A 477 -10.03 -14.99 -10.50
N VAL A 478 -8.75 -14.61 -10.43
CA VAL A 478 -8.12 -14.14 -9.19
C VAL A 478 -8.55 -12.69 -8.97
N ALA A 479 -8.92 -12.37 -7.73
CA ALA A 479 -9.22 -11.00 -7.35
C ALA A 479 -7.98 -10.33 -6.72
N SER A 480 -7.70 -9.09 -7.09
CA SER A 480 -6.53 -8.34 -6.62
C SER A 480 -6.86 -7.36 -5.50
N VAL A 481 -5.92 -7.24 -4.57
CA VAL A 481 -5.87 -6.27 -3.47
C VAL A 481 -4.54 -5.54 -3.57
N GLN A 482 -4.47 -4.32 -3.08
CA GLN A 482 -3.26 -3.50 -3.10
C GLN A 482 -2.91 -3.06 -1.67
N ASN A 483 -1.65 -2.71 -1.45
CA ASN A 483 -1.18 -2.02 -0.24
C ASN A 483 -0.70 -0.59 -0.57
N GLY A 484 -1.59 0.22 -1.16
CA GLY A 484 -1.30 1.55 -1.66
C GLY A 484 0.06 1.62 -2.36
N ASN A 485 0.80 2.71 -2.11
CA ASN A 485 2.22 2.76 -2.42
C ASN A 485 3.08 2.33 -1.21
N PHE A 486 3.55 1.09 -1.21
CA PHE A 486 4.39 0.56 -0.14
C PHE A 486 5.75 1.25 -0.02
N TYR A 487 6.27 1.86 -1.09
CA TYR A 487 7.57 2.55 -1.08
C TYR A 487 7.57 3.88 -0.31
N VAL A 488 6.41 4.34 0.17
CA VAL A 488 6.33 5.49 1.10
C VAL A 488 6.05 5.08 2.54
N SER A 489 5.61 3.83 2.77
CA SER A 489 5.29 3.31 4.10
C SER A 489 6.56 2.99 4.92
N PRO A 490 6.71 3.52 6.14
CA PRO A 490 7.84 3.16 7.00
C PRO A 490 7.71 1.77 7.64
N PHE A 491 6.59 1.07 7.44
CA PHE A 491 6.27 -0.17 8.14
C PHE A 491 6.27 -1.36 7.20
N ILE A 492 7.40 -2.08 7.21
CA ILE A 492 7.58 -3.28 6.40
C ILE A 492 6.58 -4.38 6.79
N GLU A 493 6.15 -4.43 8.05
CA GLU A 493 5.30 -5.49 8.57
C GLU A 493 3.82 -5.41 8.17
N ASP A 494 3.32 -4.22 7.87
CA ASP A 494 1.89 -3.91 7.71
C ASP A 494 1.18 -4.80 6.67
N PRO A 495 1.68 -4.97 5.42
CA PRO A 495 0.99 -5.81 4.42
C PRO A 495 0.81 -7.26 4.86
N TYR A 496 1.75 -7.82 5.62
CA TYR A 496 1.70 -9.22 6.05
C TYR A 496 0.79 -9.42 7.26
N ILE A 497 0.67 -8.40 8.11
CA ILE A 497 -0.31 -8.41 9.21
C ILE A 497 -1.71 -8.31 8.60
N TYR A 498 -1.92 -7.34 7.71
CA TYR A 498 -3.18 -7.19 6.98
C TYR A 498 -3.55 -8.48 6.24
N ALA A 499 -2.62 -9.08 5.50
CA ALA A 499 -2.87 -10.28 4.71
C ALA A 499 -3.47 -11.46 5.51
N GLY A 500 -3.16 -11.56 6.81
CA GLY A 500 -3.70 -12.60 7.67
C GLY A 500 -4.87 -12.18 8.56
N LEU A 501 -5.19 -10.89 8.64
CA LEU A 501 -6.20 -10.36 9.59
C LEU A 501 -7.31 -9.55 8.94
N GLY A 502 -7.16 -9.17 7.67
CA GLY A 502 -8.19 -8.47 6.91
C GLY A 502 -8.62 -7.13 7.49
N TYR A 503 -9.83 -6.70 7.15
CA TYR A 503 -10.44 -5.46 7.60
C TYR A 503 -10.87 -5.52 9.07
N ASP A 504 -11.28 -6.70 9.54
CA ASP A 504 -11.87 -6.87 10.88
C ASP A 504 -10.84 -7.23 11.97
N GLY A 505 -9.59 -7.51 11.59
CA GLY A 505 -8.53 -7.86 12.52
C GLY A 505 -8.58 -9.32 12.99
N ILE A 506 -9.38 -10.18 12.34
CA ILE A 506 -9.66 -11.55 12.72
C ILE A 506 -9.27 -12.49 11.57
N PRO A 507 -8.39 -13.48 11.80
CA PRO A 507 -8.02 -14.42 10.74
C PRO A 507 -9.18 -15.36 10.40
N GLY A 508 -9.34 -15.68 9.12
CA GLY A 508 -10.25 -16.69 8.60
C GLY A 508 -11.70 -16.23 8.46
N THR A 509 -11.95 -14.92 8.38
CA THR A 509 -13.29 -14.33 8.20
C THR A 509 -13.62 -14.06 6.72
N GLY A 510 -12.68 -14.34 5.81
CA GLY A 510 -12.93 -14.35 4.37
C GLY A 510 -12.40 -13.14 3.61
N ASP A 511 -11.82 -12.17 4.32
CA ASP A 511 -11.00 -11.07 3.80
C ASP A 511 -9.48 -11.33 4.00
N ASP A 512 -9.12 -12.58 4.31
CA ASP A 512 -7.72 -13.01 4.30
C ASP A 512 -7.17 -13.02 2.86
N ILE A 513 -5.90 -12.66 2.71
CA ILE A 513 -5.17 -12.71 1.45
C ILE A 513 -4.46 -14.06 1.31
N GLN A 514 -4.62 -14.72 0.17
CA GLN A 514 -3.99 -16.03 -0.08
C GLN A 514 -2.59 -15.90 -0.69
N ILE A 515 -2.31 -14.83 -1.42
CA ILE A 515 -1.04 -14.62 -2.12
C ILE A 515 -0.59 -13.17 -1.92
N VAL A 516 0.62 -12.94 -1.44
CA VAL A 516 1.24 -11.61 -1.40
C VAL A 516 2.49 -11.64 -2.27
N SER A 517 2.53 -10.82 -3.31
CA SER A 517 3.71 -10.64 -4.17
C SER A 517 4.50 -9.40 -3.78
N ASN A 518 5.80 -9.57 -3.65
CA ASN A 518 6.76 -8.52 -3.26
C ASN A 518 7.86 -8.46 -4.31
N SER A 519 7.83 -7.44 -5.15
CA SER A 519 8.82 -7.20 -6.21
C SER A 519 9.81 -6.11 -5.82
N TRP A 520 10.20 -6.08 -4.54
CA TRP A 520 11.14 -5.13 -3.95
C TRP A 520 12.08 -5.84 -2.96
N GLY A 521 13.19 -5.17 -2.61
CA GLY A 521 14.16 -5.66 -1.64
C GLY A 521 15.32 -4.67 -1.42
N PHE A 522 16.16 -4.92 -0.42
CA PHE A 522 17.31 -4.10 -0.08
C PHE A 522 18.56 -4.66 -0.76
N SER A 523 18.86 -4.19 -1.97
CA SER A 523 19.94 -4.76 -2.80
C SER A 523 21.35 -4.46 -2.27
N GLY A 524 21.49 -3.51 -1.33
CA GLY A 524 22.77 -3.17 -0.68
C GLY A 524 23.15 -4.03 0.52
N THR A 525 22.34 -5.02 0.90
CA THR A 525 22.54 -5.84 2.10
C THR A 525 22.40 -7.33 1.79
N ASP A 526 23.39 -8.15 2.15
CA ASP A 526 23.34 -9.60 1.97
C ASP A 526 23.31 -10.29 3.34
N ASN A 527 22.14 -10.80 3.75
CA ASN A 527 21.98 -11.47 5.05
C ASN A 527 21.21 -12.81 4.97
N ASP A 528 20.88 -13.29 3.76
CA ASP A 528 20.26 -14.61 3.49
C ASP A 528 19.13 -14.98 4.48
N GLY A 529 18.27 -14.01 4.78
CA GLY A 529 17.12 -14.16 5.67
C GLY A 529 17.41 -14.03 7.17
N PHE A 530 18.66 -13.88 7.60
CA PHE A 530 19.03 -13.69 9.02
C PHE A 530 18.91 -12.24 9.49
N ASP A 531 18.57 -11.31 8.59
CA ASP A 531 18.25 -9.93 8.95
C ASP A 531 16.93 -9.84 9.74
N TYR A 532 16.75 -8.69 10.36
CA TYR A 532 15.61 -8.41 11.21
C TYR A 532 14.26 -8.54 10.50
N TYR A 533 14.12 -7.94 9.31
CA TYR A 533 12.85 -7.91 8.59
C TYR A 533 12.45 -9.28 8.08
N SER A 534 13.39 -10.07 7.56
CA SER A 534 13.15 -11.48 7.20
C SER A 534 12.65 -12.31 8.39
N ARG A 535 13.19 -12.10 9.60
CA ARG A 535 12.72 -12.79 10.81
C ARG A 535 11.36 -12.29 11.29
N LEU A 536 11.11 -10.99 11.19
CA LEU A 536 9.84 -10.38 11.56
C LEU A 536 8.71 -10.90 10.66
N ILE A 537 8.91 -10.89 9.35
CA ILE A 537 7.93 -11.37 8.37
C ILE A 537 7.68 -12.88 8.56
N ASP A 538 8.71 -13.68 8.81
CA ASP A 538 8.53 -15.12 9.11
C ASP A 538 7.69 -15.36 10.38
N ALA A 539 7.91 -14.56 11.42
CA ALA A 539 7.12 -14.65 12.65
C ALA A 539 5.66 -14.24 12.42
N ILE A 540 5.41 -13.19 11.63
CA ILE A 540 4.07 -12.72 11.27
C ILE A 540 3.34 -13.77 10.43
N ASN A 541 3.97 -14.28 9.37
CA ASN A 541 3.36 -15.27 8.48
C ASN A 541 2.95 -16.53 9.25
N ARG A 542 3.81 -17.03 10.15
CA ARG A 542 3.48 -18.20 10.98
C ARG A 542 2.40 -17.92 12.03
N ALA A 543 2.25 -16.69 12.48
CA ALA A 543 1.34 -16.33 13.57
C ALA A 543 -0.07 -15.98 13.07
N TYR A 544 -0.17 -15.20 12.00
CA TYR A 544 -1.43 -14.62 11.52
C TYR A 544 -1.82 -15.11 10.12
N ALA A 545 -0.84 -15.32 9.24
CA ALA A 545 -1.08 -15.62 7.83
C ALA A 545 -0.57 -17.02 7.39
N PRO A 546 -0.78 -18.12 8.15
CA PRO A 546 -0.10 -19.40 7.90
C PRO A 546 -0.55 -20.11 6.61
N TYR A 547 -1.63 -19.63 5.99
CA TYR A 547 -2.16 -20.13 4.72
C TYR A 547 -1.87 -19.20 3.55
N THR A 548 -1.19 -18.08 3.79
CA THR A 548 -0.81 -17.11 2.76
C THR A 548 0.55 -17.48 2.19
N ALA A 549 0.62 -17.57 0.86
CA ALA A 549 1.88 -17.71 0.13
C ALA A 549 2.52 -16.32 -0.03
N LEU A 550 3.67 -16.12 0.61
CA LEU A 550 4.49 -14.93 0.40
C LEU A 550 5.49 -15.20 -0.73
N LEU A 551 5.47 -14.37 -1.78
CA LEU A 551 6.44 -14.42 -2.87
C LEU A 551 7.36 -13.21 -2.78
N PHE A 552 8.67 -13.46 -2.88
CA PHE A 552 9.69 -12.41 -2.95
C PHE A 552 10.58 -12.63 -4.16
N SER A 553 10.83 -11.57 -4.92
CA SER A 553 11.91 -11.58 -5.91
C SER A 553 13.24 -11.87 -5.20
N THR A 554 14.09 -12.70 -5.82
CA THR A 554 15.44 -12.94 -5.27
C THR A 554 16.40 -11.77 -5.52
N GLY A 555 15.97 -10.73 -6.23
CA GLY A 555 16.76 -9.53 -6.53
C GLY A 555 17.56 -9.61 -7.84
N ASN A 556 18.01 -8.44 -8.31
CA ASN A 556 18.70 -8.24 -9.59
C ASN A 556 20.21 -7.94 -9.43
N GLY A 557 20.79 -8.25 -8.27
CA GLY A 557 22.17 -7.91 -7.86
C GLY A 557 23.31 -8.65 -8.59
N ALA A 558 23.07 -9.17 -9.80
CA ALA A 558 24.03 -9.92 -10.63
C ALA A 558 24.36 -11.36 -10.13
N PRO A 559 25.06 -12.21 -10.91
CA PRO A 559 25.27 -13.61 -10.55
C PRO A 559 26.29 -13.78 -9.42
N GLY A 560 25.96 -14.60 -8.42
CA GLY A 560 26.85 -14.89 -7.29
C GLY A 560 26.23 -15.86 -6.27
N TYR A 561 27.01 -16.28 -5.27
CA TYR A 561 26.48 -16.98 -4.09
C TYR A 561 26.12 -15.95 -3.01
N GLY A 562 24.97 -16.11 -2.36
CA GLY A 562 24.55 -15.23 -1.25
C GLY A 562 24.09 -13.84 -1.68
N THR A 563 23.59 -13.70 -2.92
CA THR A 563 23.10 -12.43 -3.48
C THR A 563 21.58 -12.32 -3.43
N VAL A 564 20.91 -13.07 -2.55
CA VAL A 564 19.46 -13.01 -2.39
C VAL A 564 19.13 -11.75 -1.59
N ALA A 565 18.43 -10.82 -2.23
CA ALA A 565 18.05 -9.57 -1.59
C ALA A 565 17.12 -9.84 -0.38
N PRO A 566 17.39 -9.24 0.79
CA PRO A 566 16.44 -9.21 1.89
C PRO A 566 15.30 -8.23 1.59
N PRO A 567 14.11 -8.41 2.16
CA PRO A 567 13.76 -9.52 3.03
C PRO A 567 13.57 -10.85 2.27
N SER A 568 14.08 -11.93 2.85
CA SER A 568 13.98 -13.31 2.37
C SER A 568 13.56 -14.26 3.51
N PRO A 569 12.33 -14.11 4.03
CA PRO A 569 11.84 -14.92 5.15
C PRO A 569 11.82 -16.43 4.80
N PRO A 570 12.19 -17.36 5.71
CA PRO A 570 12.18 -18.79 5.40
C PRO A 570 10.82 -19.40 5.10
N SER A 571 9.75 -18.69 5.42
CA SER A 571 8.37 -19.08 5.11
C SER A 571 7.94 -18.66 3.70
N SER A 572 8.71 -17.83 2.99
CA SER A 572 8.37 -17.39 1.65
C SER A 572 8.94 -18.26 0.54
N ILE A 573 8.43 -18.00 -0.66
CA ILE A 573 8.90 -18.54 -1.93
C ILE A 573 9.77 -17.47 -2.58
N GLY A 574 11.06 -17.76 -2.74
CA GLY A 574 11.97 -16.93 -3.53
C GLY A 574 11.75 -17.18 -5.03
N VAL A 575 11.52 -16.10 -5.79
CA VAL A 575 11.25 -16.14 -7.24
C VAL A 575 12.45 -15.58 -7.99
N GLY A 576 13.13 -16.46 -8.73
CA GLY A 576 14.20 -16.06 -9.65
C GLY A 576 13.66 -15.79 -11.05
N ALA A 577 14.26 -14.84 -11.76
CA ALA A 577 13.91 -14.52 -13.13
C ALA A 577 14.71 -15.38 -14.13
N SER A 578 14.10 -15.72 -15.26
CA SER A 578 14.75 -16.34 -16.40
C SER A 578 14.16 -15.77 -17.68
N THR A 579 15.02 -15.51 -18.66
CA THR A 579 14.58 -15.02 -19.97
C THR A 579 14.24 -16.18 -20.89
N LEU A 580 13.26 -15.96 -21.76
CA LEU A 580 12.91 -16.89 -22.83
C LEU A 580 13.92 -16.73 -23.97
N TYR A 581 15.11 -17.30 -23.81
CA TYR A 581 16.07 -17.41 -24.90
C TYR A 581 15.46 -18.24 -26.05
N GLY A 582 14.84 -17.57 -27.02
CA GLY A 582 14.29 -18.19 -28.22
C GLY A 582 12.99 -17.59 -28.78
N SER A 583 12.27 -16.73 -28.04
CA SER A 583 11.02 -16.11 -28.53
C SER A 583 11.13 -14.60 -28.80
N ILE A 584 11.85 -13.84 -27.96
CA ILE A 584 12.04 -12.39 -28.17
C ILE A 584 13.50 -11.94 -28.21
N GLY A 585 14.46 -12.79 -27.80
CA GLY A 585 15.89 -12.55 -27.98
C GLY A 585 16.48 -11.37 -27.18
N ILE A 586 15.71 -10.80 -26.25
CA ILE A 586 16.10 -9.67 -25.40
C ILE A 586 16.06 -10.14 -23.93
N PHE A 587 16.97 -9.58 -23.12
CA PHE A 587 16.94 -9.70 -21.66
C PHE A 587 16.16 -8.49 -21.15
N GLU A 588 15.01 -8.73 -20.52
CA GLU A 588 14.27 -7.72 -19.75
C GLU A 588 14.57 -7.91 -18.27
#